data_AF-A0A1H2UW34-F1
#
_entry.id   AF-A0A1H2UW34-F1
#
_cell.length_a   1.000
_cell.length_b   1.000
_cell.length_c   1.000
_cell.angle_alpha   90.00
_cell.angle_beta   90.00
_cell.angle_gamma   90.00
#
_symmetry.space_group_name_H-M   'P 1'
#
loop_
_entity.id
_entity.type
_entity.pdbx_description
1 polymer ?
#
loop_
_entity_poly.entity_id
_entity_poly.type
_entity_poly.pdbx_seq_one_letter_code
_entity_poly.pdbx_strand_id
1 'polypeptide(L)'
;MTQQACDTCLWDQARPADFSEEKWNQLYPAAHLGYRASAAPWSASRKVAINPFVSLDPNNDPALSNSPTTPITHPESALWATLHNLRYRMLLNYLIHSFTLYGGLNVAGLITPRGTIVNATFGEMYNLRAISEILMQLPVSATDPKAGFAGPPFQMPYTLNSPFGEANRWRAHLDLLSAAENLIAALFRFAPPERHPFLSTLREADKNMIQIANRILSVDIDRALL
;
A
#
# COMPACT_ATOMS: atom_id res chain seq x y z
N MET A 1 -2.28 -34.54 30.70
CA MET A 1 -2.64 -35.06 29.35
C MET A 1 -1.98 -34.15 28.33
N THR A 2 -0.87 -34.63 27.77
CA THR A 2 -0.02 -33.92 26.81
C THR A 2 -0.71 -33.88 25.45
N GLN A 3 -1.24 -32.72 25.05
CA GLN A 3 -1.66 -32.46 23.67
C GLN A 3 -0.40 -32.42 22.79
N GLN A 4 -0.11 -33.54 22.13
CA GLN A 4 0.82 -33.57 21.02
C GLN A 4 0.23 -32.72 19.89
N ALA A 5 0.87 -31.60 19.59
CA ALA A 5 0.55 -30.78 18.42
C ALA A 5 0.82 -31.61 17.17
N CYS A 6 -0.24 -32.16 16.56
CA CYS A 6 -0.13 -32.81 15.26
C CYS A 6 -0.32 -31.71 14.22
N ASP A 7 0.78 -31.08 13.81
CA ASP A 7 0.78 -29.94 12.88
C ASP A 7 0.12 -30.24 11.53
N THR A 8 0.06 -31.52 11.13
CA THR A 8 -0.64 -31.97 9.92
C THR A 8 -2.15 -32.09 10.08
N CYS A 9 -2.65 -32.26 11.31
CA CYS A 9 -4.09 -32.42 11.55
C CYS A 9 -4.89 -31.15 11.26
N LEU A 10 -4.33 -29.98 11.58
CA LEU A 10 -4.94 -28.68 11.25
C LEU A 10 -5.00 -28.44 9.74
N TRP A 11 -3.98 -28.89 8.99
CA TRP A 11 -3.96 -28.83 7.53
C TRP A 11 -5.04 -29.72 6.92
N ASP A 12 -5.14 -30.96 7.39
CA ASP A 12 -6.14 -31.92 6.91
C ASP A 12 -7.57 -31.45 7.24
N GLN A 13 -7.76 -30.76 8.38
CA GLN A 13 -9.03 -30.13 8.76
C GLN A 13 -9.37 -28.89 7.92
N ALA A 14 -8.37 -28.21 7.34
CA ALA A 14 -8.59 -27.08 6.45
C ALA A 14 -9.04 -27.48 5.04
N ARG A 15 -9.03 -28.79 4.72
CA ARG A 15 -9.51 -29.33 3.44
C ARG A 15 -11.02 -29.07 3.29
N PRO A 16 -11.46 -28.41 2.20
CA PRO A 16 -12.89 -28.29 1.90
C PRO A 16 -13.54 -29.67 1.69
N ALA A 17 -14.79 -29.83 2.13
CA ALA A 17 -15.48 -31.12 2.11
C ALA A 17 -15.71 -31.68 0.69
N ASP A 18 -15.75 -30.80 -0.30
CA ASP A 18 -15.90 -31.09 -1.73
C ASP A 18 -14.56 -31.41 -2.43
N PHE A 19 -13.43 -31.27 -1.73
CA PHE A 19 -12.10 -31.46 -2.29
C PHE A 19 -11.56 -32.87 -2.02
N SER A 20 -11.10 -33.57 -3.06
CA SER A 20 -10.57 -34.93 -2.90
C SER A 20 -9.21 -34.93 -2.20
N GLU A 21 -8.98 -35.93 -1.35
CA GLU A 21 -7.73 -36.08 -0.58
C GLU A 21 -6.49 -36.17 -1.48
N GLU A 22 -6.61 -36.91 -2.57
CA GLU A 22 -5.50 -37.12 -3.49
C GLU A 22 -5.10 -35.81 -4.18
N LYS A 23 -6.07 -34.98 -4.60
CA LYS A 23 -5.80 -33.65 -5.17
C LYS A 23 -5.29 -32.68 -4.11
N TRP A 24 -5.82 -32.75 -2.88
CA TRP A 24 -5.37 -31.91 -1.75
C TRP A 24 -3.88 -32.11 -1.47
N ASN A 25 -3.45 -33.38 -1.42
CA ASN A 25 -2.07 -33.75 -1.16
C ASN A 25 -1.13 -33.45 -2.34
N GLN A 26 -1.64 -33.52 -3.58
CA GLN A 26 -0.87 -33.21 -4.79
C GLN A 26 -0.64 -31.72 -5.04
N LEU A 27 -1.55 -30.84 -4.60
CA LEU A 27 -1.42 -29.39 -4.83
C LEU A 27 -0.31 -28.75 -4.00
N TYR A 28 0.05 -29.33 -2.85
CA TYR A 28 1.00 -28.72 -1.90
C TYR A 28 2.01 -29.72 -1.31
N PRO A 29 2.80 -30.43 -2.12
CA PRO A 29 3.78 -31.42 -1.64
C PRO A 29 4.88 -30.79 -0.76
N ALA A 30 5.22 -29.51 -1.00
CA ALA A 30 6.19 -28.76 -0.19
C ALA A 30 5.64 -28.32 1.17
N ALA A 31 4.31 -28.13 1.29
CA ALA A 31 3.69 -27.78 2.57
C ALA A 31 3.92 -28.92 3.56
N HIS A 32 3.60 -30.17 3.18
CA HIS A 32 3.86 -31.40 3.96
C HIS A 32 5.30 -31.52 4.48
N LEU A 33 6.28 -31.03 3.73
CA LEU A 33 7.70 -31.05 4.13
C LEU A 33 8.06 -29.93 5.12
N GLY A 34 7.45 -28.75 5.01
CA GLY A 34 7.63 -27.63 5.94
C GLY A 34 7.10 -27.92 7.35
N TYR A 35 5.98 -28.66 7.47
CA TYR A 35 5.40 -29.03 8.77
C TYR A 35 6.31 -29.89 9.65
N ARG A 36 7.21 -30.69 9.05
CA ARG A 36 8.14 -31.52 9.82
C ARG A 36 9.34 -30.75 10.36
N ALA A 37 9.59 -29.53 9.85
CA ALA A 37 10.81 -28.78 10.09
C ALA A 37 10.63 -27.57 11.01
N SER A 38 9.42 -27.02 11.18
CA SER A 38 9.19 -25.84 12.02
C SER A 38 8.56 -26.19 13.37
N ALA A 39 9.20 -25.80 14.48
CA ALA A 39 8.64 -25.91 15.84
C ALA A 39 7.49 -24.92 16.15
N ALA A 40 7.01 -24.17 15.15
CA ALA A 40 5.94 -23.20 15.29
C ALA A 40 4.61 -23.79 14.82
N PRO A 41 3.49 -23.55 15.54
CA PRO A 41 2.18 -24.05 15.13
C PRO A 41 1.81 -23.50 13.76
N TRP A 42 1.36 -24.37 12.87
CA TRP A 42 0.95 -23.99 11.52
C TRP A 42 -0.22 -22.99 11.53
N SER A 43 -0.19 -22.04 10.59
CA SER A 43 -1.28 -21.10 10.32
C SER A 43 -1.43 -20.90 8.81
N ALA A 44 -2.66 -20.98 8.31
CA ALA A 44 -2.99 -20.78 6.89
C ALA A 44 -2.64 -19.36 6.38
N SER A 45 -2.61 -18.38 7.28
CA SER A 45 -2.30 -16.99 6.98
C SER A 45 -1.39 -16.37 8.04
N ARG A 46 -0.72 -15.27 7.67
CA ARG A 46 0.02 -14.45 8.63
C ARG A 46 -0.95 -13.78 9.59
N LYS A 47 -0.57 -13.65 10.87
CA LYS A 47 -1.32 -12.87 11.85
C LYS A 47 -1.14 -11.37 11.57
N VAL A 48 -1.96 -10.84 10.68
CA VAL A 48 -1.98 -9.42 10.30
C VAL A 48 -3.03 -8.69 11.16
N ALA A 49 -2.73 -7.44 11.53
CA ALA A 49 -3.61 -6.58 12.29
C ALA A 49 -4.97 -6.36 11.59
N ILE A 50 -6.03 -6.26 12.38
CA ILE A 50 -7.39 -6.00 11.90
C ILE A 50 -7.62 -4.49 11.94
N ASN A 51 -8.09 -3.92 10.83
CA ASN A 51 -8.30 -2.48 10.65
C ASN A 51 -7.13 -1.64 11.19
N PRO A 52 -5.92 -1.82 10.65
CA PRO A 52 -4.76 -1.12 11.14
C PRO A 52 -4.83 0.38 10.78
N PHE A 53 -4.32 1.23 11.67
CA PHE A 53 -4.25 2.66 11.44
C PHE A 53 -2.97 3.26 12.03
N VAL A 54 -2.55 4.40 11.46
CA VAL A 54 -1.50 5.26 12.04
C VAL A 54 -2.20 6.43 12.73
N SER A 55 -1.94 6.62 14.02
CA SER A 55 -2.49 7.75 14.75
C SER A 55 -1.77 9.05 14.38
N LEU A 56 -2.53 10.09 14.08
CA LEU A 56 -2.02 11.47 13.91
C LEU A 56 -1.95 12.21 15.25
N ASP A 57 -2.77 11.80 16.23
CA ASP A 57 -2.80 12.35 17.58
C ASP A 57 -2.82 11.18 18.58
N PRO A 58 -1.73 10.96 19.34
CA PRO A 58 -1.65 9.89 20.34
C PRO A 58 -2.77 9.91 21.38
N ASN A 59 -3.43 11.06 21.58
CA ASN A 59 -4.49 11.21 22.57
C ASN A 59 -5.89 10.99 22.01
N ASN A 60 -6.02 10.83 20.69
CA ASN A 60 -7.30 10.75 20.00
C ASN A 60 -7.34 9.50 19.12
N ASP A 61 -7.47 8.34 19.76
CA ASP A 61 -7.68 7.09 19.04
C ASP A 61 -9.05 7.11 18.35
N PRO A 62 -9.11 6.84 17.03
CA PRO A 62 -10.35 6.80 16.26
C PRO A 62 -11.12 5.51 16.56
N ALA A 63 -11.38 5.20 17.83
CA ALA A 63 -12.35 4.21 18.28
C ALA A 63 -13.77 4.71 17.97
N LEU A 64 -14.00 5.07 16.71
CA LEU A 64 -15.29 5.36 16.13
C LEU A 64 -15.90 4.00 15.79
N SER A 65 -16.91 3.63 16.57
CA SER A 65 -17.69 2.39 16.51
C SER A 65 -17.02 1.18 17.19
N ASN A 66 -17.86 0.26 17.67
CA ASN A 66 -17.50 -1.01 18.34
C ASN A 66 -16.72 -2.01 17.44
N SER A 67 -16.01 -1.53 16.42
CA SER A 67 -15.19 -2.34 15.51
C SER A 67 -13.76 -2.43 16.06
N PRO A 68 -13.12 -3.61 16.04
CA PRO A 68 -11.73 -3.73 16.45
C PRO A 68 -10.84 -2.95 15.48
N THR A 69 -10.09 -1.97 16.00
CA THR A 69 -9.05 -1.23 15.30
C THR A 69 -7.71 -1.50 15.95
N THR A 70 -6.63 -1.46 15.16
CA THR A 70 -5.28 -1.77 15.66
C THR A 70 -4.30 -0.63 15.35
N PRO A 71 -3.76 0.09 16.35
CA PRO A 71 -2.76 1.13 16.10
C PRO A 71 -1.43 0.50 15.68
N ILE A 72 -0.85 0.97 14.57
CA ILE A 72 0.52 0.66 14.18
C ILE A 72 1.46 1.57 14.97
N THR A 73 2.21 1.00 15.92
CA THR A 73 3.09 1.76 16.82
C THR A 73 4.58 1.53 16.57
N HIS A 74 4.94 0.48 15.83
CA HIS A 74 6.34 0.26 15.45
C HIS A 74 6.83 1.38 14.51
N PRO A 75 7.98 2.03 14.78
CA PRO A 75 8.36 3.28 14.11
C PRO A 75 8.57 3.12 12.59
N GLU A 76 9.23 2.04 12.16
CA GLU A 76 9.40 1.77 10.73
C GLU A 76 8.06 1.46 10.06
N SER A 77 7.22 0.67 10.74
CA SER A 77 5.92 0.24 10.22
C SER A 77 4.98 1.43 10.07
N ALA A 78 5.00 2.35 11.04
CA ALA A 78 4.24 3.59 10.99
C ALA A 78 4.66 4.49 9.82
N LEU A 79 5.96 4.57 9.50
CA LEU A 79 6.44 5.31 8.32
C LEU A 79 5.93 4.69 7.01
N TRP A 80 6.05 3.38 6.86
CA TRP A 80 5.52 2.66 5.69
C TRP A 80 4.01 2.80 5.56
N ALA A 81 3.29 2.71 6.68
CA ALA A 81 1.84 2.84 6.75
C ALA A 81 1.38 4.27 6.42
N THR A 82 2.13 5.29 6.87
CA THR A 82 1.89 6.69 6.51
C THR A 82 2.12 6.91 5.02
N LEU A 83 3.21 6.35 4.46
CA LEU A 83 3.46 6.37 3.03
C LEU A 83 2.33 5.68 2.25
N HIS A 84 1.87 4.51 2.70
CA HIS A 84 0.73 3.80 2.10
C HIS A 84 -0.52 4.67 2.02
N ASN A 85 -0.92 5.30 3.13
CA ASN A 85 -2.08 6.21 3.14
C ASN A 85 -1.90 7.40 2.19
N LEU A 86 -0.69 7.96 2.10
CA LEU A 86 -0.39 9.06 1.20
C LEU A 86 -0.50 8.63 -0.28
N ARG A 87 0.03 7.45 -0.63
CA ARG A 87 -0.11 6.84 -1.97
C ARG A 87 -1.57 6.51 -2.29
N TYR A 88 -2.33 6.05 -1.29
CA TYR A 88 -3.76 5.81 -1.46
C TYR A 88 -4.51 7.12 -1.77
N ARG A 89 -4.16 8.22 -1.10
CA ARG A 89 -4.68 9.55 -1.43
C ARG A 89 -4.29 10.00 -2.84
N MET A 90 -3.06 9.76 -3.27
CA MET A 90 -2.63 10.05 -4.65
C MET A 90 -3.46 9.26 -5.66
N LEU A 91 -3.65 7.95 -5.44
CA LEU A 91 -4.49 7.10 -6.30
C LEU A 91 -5.90 7.68 -6.47
N LEU A 92 -6.57 8.02 -5.36
CA LEU A 92 -7.92 8.58 -5.40
C LEU A 92 -7.96 9.92 -6.15
N ASN A 93 -6.97 10.79 -5.92
CA ASN A 93 -6.87 12.07 -6.62
C ASN A 93 -6.59 11.90 -8.11
N TYR A 94 -5.76 10.95 -8.52
CA TYR A 94 -5.54 10.63 -9.93
C TYR A 94 -6.81 10.09 -10.60
N LEU A 95 -7.54 9.19 -9.94
CA LEU A 95 -8.82 8.70 -10.43
C LEU A 95 -9.82 9.85 -10.64
N ILE A 96 -10.02 10.69 -9.63
CA ILE A 96 -10.92 11.86 -9.73
C ILE A 96 -10.49 12.77 -10.87
N HIS A 97 -9.19 13.08 -10.95
CA HIS A 97 -8.64 13.97 -11.98
C HIS A 97 -8.84 13.41 -13.39
N SER A 98 -8.70 12.10 -13.56
CA SER A 98 -8.87 11.41 -14.85
C SER A 98 -10.28 11.57 -15.44
N PHE A 99 -11.31 11.70 -14.59
CA PHE A 99 -12.70 11.92 -15.01
C PHE A 99 -12.99 13.36 -15.38
N THR A 100 -12.13 14.31 -14.97
CA THR A 100 -12.31 15.73 -15.28
C THR A 100 -11.55 16.20 -16.53
N LEU A 101 -10.65 15.36 -17.04
CA LEU A 101 -9.85 15.64 -18.23
C LEU A 101 -10.57 15.11 -19.48
N TYR A 102 -10.80 15.98 -20.45
CA TYR A 102 -11.29 15.58 -21.78
C TYR A 102 -10.10 15.32 -22.71
N GLY A 103 -10.31 14.52 -23.76
CA GLY A 103 -9.28 14.17 -24.75
C GLY A 103 -8.88 12.69 -24.81
N GLY A 104 -8.30 12.29 -25.95
CA GLY A 104 -7.81 10.93 -26.20
C GLY A 104 -6.52 10.62 -25.43
N LEU A 105 -6.22 9.33 -25.22
CA LEU A 105 -5.01 8.89 -24.51
C LEU A 105 -3.71 9.24 -25.27
N ASN A 106 -3.80 9.37 -26.60
CA ASN A 106 -2.69 9.66 -27.49
C ASN A 106 -3.12 10.66 -28.57
N VAL A 107 -2.45 11.81 -28.63
CA VAL A 107 -2.45 12.67 -29.81
C VAL A 107 -1.02 12.58 -30.37
N ALA A 108 -0.84 11.84 -31.48
CA ALA A 108 0.38 11.80 -32.29
C ALA A 108 1.73 11.79 -31.51
N GLY A 109 1.91 10.85 -30.57
CA GLY A 109 3.19 10.69 -29.85
C GLY A 109 3.48 11.74 -28.77
N LEU A 110 2.52 12.62 -28.45
CA LEU A 110 2.63 13.59 -27.38
C LEU A 110 2.04 13.03 -26.07
N ILE A 111 2.73 13.30 -24.96
CA ILE A 111 2.25 13.01 -23.61
C ILE A 111 0.99 13.86 -23.36
N THR A 112 -0.16 13.22 -23.22
CA THR A 112 -1.42 13.89 -22.88
C THR A 112 -1.59 13.97 -21.37
N PRO A 113 -2.13 15.06 -20.80
CA PRO A 113 -2.43 15.16 -19.37
C PRO A 113 -3.27 13.98 -18.87
N ARG A 114 -4.27 13.56 -19.65
CA ARG A 114 -5.12 12.43 -19.33
C ARG A 114 -4.36 11.10 -19.33
N GLY A 115 -3.56 10.84 -20.36
CA GLY A 115 -2.72 9.64 -20.45
C GLY A 115 -1.74 9.55 -19.28
N THR A 116 -1.11 10.66 -18.90
CA THR A 116 -0.23 10.72 -17.73
C THR A 116 -0.96 10.34 -16.45
N ILE A 117 -2.12 10.93 -16.18
CA ILE A 117 -2.88 10.68 -14.94
C ILE A 117 -3.40 9.23 -14.90
N VAL A 118 -3.83 8.67 -16.02
CA VAL A 118 -4.25 7.25 -16.11
C VAL A 118 -3.05 6.32 -15.84
N ASN A 119 -1.89 6.58 -16.44
CA ASN A 119 -0.70 5.77 -16.16
C ASN A 119 -0.23 5.90 -14.70
N ALA A 120 -0.29 7.11 -14.13
CA ALA A 120 0.02 7.35 -12.72
C ALA A 120 -0.93 6.59 -11.80
N THR A 121 -2.22 6.51 -12.15
CA THR A 121 -3.22 5.72 -11.42
C THR A 121 -2.81 4.25 -11.31
N PHE A 122 -2.43 3.62 -12.43
CA PHE A 122 -1.94 2.24 -12.41
C PHE A 122 -0.64 2.11 -11.61
N GLY A 123 0.29 3.07 -11.76
CA GLY A 123 1.51 3.13 -10.97
C GLY A 123 1.23 3.10 -9.46
N GLU A 124 0.29 3.91 -8.98
CA GLU A 124 -0.10 3.93 -7.57
C GLU A 124 -0.74 2.61 -7.11
N MET A 125 -1.51 1.91 -7.95
CA MET A 125 -2.03 0.58 -7.61
C MET A 125 -0.90 -0.44 -7.36
N TYR A 126 0.14 -0.43 -8.21
CA TYR A 126 1.32 -1.29 -8.02
C TYR A 126 2.14 -0.87 -6.79
N ASN A 127 2.30 0.43 -6.55
CA ASN A 127 2.98 0.95 -5.37
C ASN A 127 2.27 0.53 -4.07
N LEU A 128 0.95 0.66 -4.01
CA LEU A 128 0.14 0.23 -2.86
C LEU A 128 0.28 -1.25 -2.59
N ARG A 129 0.27 -2.09 -3.64
CA ARG A 129 0.53 -3.52 -3.52
C ARG A 129 1.90 -3.78 -2.91
N ALA A 130 2.96 -3.20 -3.46
CA ALA A 130 4.32 -3.42 -2.99
C ALA A 130 4.51 -2.99 -1.53
N ILE A 131 3.97 -1.83 -1.16
CA ILE A 131 4.02 -1.33 0.22
C ILE A 131 3.20 -2.23 1.16
N SER A 132 2.05 -2.73 0.71
CA SER A 132 1.24 -3.68 1.48
C SER A 132 2.01 -4.97 1.78
N GLU A 133 2.71 -5.52 0.79
CA GLU A 133 3.54 -6.71 0.94
C GLU A 133 4.68 -6.48 1.96
N ILE A 134 5.27 -5.27 2.00
CA ILE A 134 6.25 -4.87 3.01
C ILE A 134 5.61 -4.78 4.40
N LEU A 135 4.46 -4.13 4.54
CA LEU A 135 3.74 -3.95 5.81
C LEU A 135 3.31 -5.29 6.44
N MET A 136 2.95 -6.28 5.62
CA MET A 136 2.60 -7.62 6.10
C MET A 136 3.81 -8.44 6.58
N GLN A 137 5.03 -7.91 6.45
CA GLN A 137 6.26 -8.49 6.97
C GLN A 137 6.83 -7.71 8.17
N LEU A 138 6.22 -6.57 8.50
CA LEU A 138 6.67 -5.66 9.54
C LEU A 138 5.85 -5.84 10.82
N PRO A 139 6.47 -5.77 12.02
CA PRO A 139 5.74 -5.88 13.26
C PRO A 139 4.77 -4.71 13.43
N VAL A 140 3.60 -4.96 14.01
CA VAL A 140 2.63 -3.89 14.31
C VAL A 140 3.06 -3.04 15.50
N SER A 141 3.68 -3.66 16.50
CA SER A 141 4.11 -3.03 17.75
C SER A 141 5.59 -3.25 18.02
N ALA A 142 6.26 -2.22 18.52
CA ALA A 142 7.63 -2.32 19.03
C ALA A 142 7.69 -2.96 20.43
N THR A 143 6.62 -2.87 21.22
CA THR A 143 6.58 -3.32 22.62
C THR A 143 5.93 -4.68 22.80
N ASP A 144 5.05 -5.08 21.87
CA ASP A 144 4.38 -6.37 21.91
C ASP A 144 4.70 -7.22 20.67
N PRO A 145 5.68 -8.15 20.78
CA PRO A 145 6.00 -9.09 19.71
C PRO A 145 4.84 -10.04 19.34
N LYS A 146 3.86 -10.24 20.24
CA LYS A 146 2.71 -11.12 19.99
C LYS A 146 1.58 -10.43 19.23
N ALA A 147 1.65 -9.11 19.06
CA ALA A 147 0.63 -8.33 18.37
C ALA A 147 0.51 -8.67 16.86
N GLY A 148 1.57 -9.25 16.27
CA GLY A 148 1.59 -9.70 14.87
C GLY A 148 2.13 -8.64 13.91
N PHE A 149 1.65 -8.66 12.66
CA PHE A 149 2.14 -7.82 11.58
C PHE A 149 1.23 -6.62 11.30
N ALA A 150 1.81 -5.51 10.84
CA ALA A 150 1.14 -4.21 10.73
C ALA A 150 -0.02 -4.20 9.73
N GLY A 151 0.15 -4.82 8.56
CA GLY A 151 -0.84 -4.77 7.47
C GLY A 151 -1.03 -3.36 6.87
N PRO A 152 -1.67 -3.25 5.70
CA PRO A 152 -1.91 -1.97 5.04
C PRO A 152 -3.08 -1.19 5.67
N PRO A 153 -2.88 0.07 6.10
CA PRO A 153 -3.99 0.93 6.48
C PRO A 153 -4.72 1.48 5.25
N PHE A 154 -6.03 1.68 5.36
CA PHE A 154 -6.82 2.41 4.36
C PHE A 154 -7.56 3.58 5.03
N GLN A 155 -6.79 4.45 5.69
CA GLN A 155 -7.37 5.61 6.35
C GLN A 155 -7.89 6.59 5.29
N MET A 156 -9.15 6.99 5.44
CA MET A 156 -9.77 7.94 4.53
C MET A 156 -9.03 9.29 4.60
N PRO A 157 -8.68 9.90 3.45
CA PRO A 157 -8.14 11.24 3.44
C PRO A 157 -9.13 12.23 4.07
N TYR A 158 -8.61 13.23 4.78
CA TYR A 158 -9.42 14.30 5.39
C TYR A 158 -10.32 15.04 4.39
N THR A 159 -9.93 15.07 3.11
CA THR A 159 -10.77 15.57 2.02
C THR A 159 -10.42 14.87 0.71
N LEU A 160 -11.46 14.59 -0.09
CA LEU A 160 -11.37 14.13 -1.48
C LEU A 160 -11.78 15.23 -2.47
N ASN A 161 -11.99 16.46 -1.99
CA ASN A 161 -12.37 17.56 -2.88
C ASN A 161 -11.17 17.94 -3.75
N SER A 162 -11.37 17.84 -5.07
CA SER A 162 -10.38 18.30 -6.04
C SER A 162 -10.31 19.83 -6.04
N PRO A 163 -9.12 20.44 -6.05
CA PRO A 163 -8.98 21.87 -6.20
C PRO A 163 -9.69 22.40 -7.45
N PHE A 164 -10.24 23.62 -7.36
CA PHE A 164 -10.84 24.29 -8.50
C PHE A 164 -9.76 24.72 -9.51
N GLY A 165 -9.98 24.39 -10.78
CA GLY A 165 -9.10 24.75 -11.89
C GLY A 165 -7.93 23.79 -12.09
N GLU A 166 -7.62 23.54 -13.36
CA GLU A 166 -6.67 22.51 -13.78
C GLU A 166 -5.26 22.70 -13.18
N ALA A 167 -4.73 23.92 -13.24
CA ALA A 167 -3.42 24.22 -12.66
C ALA A 167 -3.34 23.91 -11.16
N ASN A 168 -4.43 24.12 -10.41
CA ASN A 168 -4.45 23.84 -8.98
C ASN A 168 -4.49 22.33 -8.68
N ARG A 169 -5.09 21.52 -9.56
CA ARG A 169 -5.05 20.05 -9.44
C ARG A 169 -3.63 19.53 -9.61
N TRP A 170 -2.90 20.04 -10.60
CA TRP A 170 -1.47 19.70 -10.78
C TRP A 170 -0.61 20.14 -9.60
N ARG A 171 -0.84 21.33 -9.05
CA ARG A 171 -0.17 21.78 -7.81
C ARG A 171 -0.46 20.83 -6.63
N ALA A 172 -1.70 20.40 -6.45
CA ALA A 172 -2.03 19.45 -5.40
C ALA A 172 -1.33 18.09 -5.58
N HIS A 173 -1.12 17.62 -6.82
CA HIS A 173 -0.31 16.43 -7.07
C HIS A 173 1.15 16.66 -6.67
N LEU A 174 1.73 17.82 -6.98
CA LEU A 174 3.09 18.19 -6.56
C LEU A 174 3.23 18.24 -5.04
N ASP A 175 2.25 18.79 -4.32
CA ASP A 175 2.25 18.85 -2.86
C ASP A 175 2.28 17.44 -2.24
N LEU A 176 1.49 16.52 -2.78
CA LEU A 176 1.49 15.12 -2.34
C LEU A 176 2.83 14.44 -2.62
N LEU A 177 3.42 14.66 -3.81
CA LEU A 177 4.72 14.09 -4.17
C LEU A 177 5.85 14.62 -3.28
N SER A 178 5.80 15.91 -2.93
CA SER A 178 6.72 16.52 -1.97
C SER A 178 6.57 15.92 -0.57
N ALA A 179 5.33 15.72 -0.10
CA ALA A 179 5.08 15.04 1.17
C ALA A 179 5.60 13.60 1.16
N ALA A 180 5.49 12.90 0.02
CA ALA A 180 5.96 11.53 -0.11
C ALA A 180 7.49 11.45 -0.08
N GLU A 181 8.20 12.41 -0.67
CA GLU A 181 9.67 12.47 -0.61
C GLU A 181 10.16 12.58 0.83
N ASN A 182 9.49 13.35 1.69
CA ASN A 182 9.85 13.44 3.11
C ASN A 182 9.75 12.07 3.81
N LEU A 183 8.71 11.29 3.51
CA LEU A 183 8.52 9.94 4.05
C LEU A 183 9.54 8.96 3.49
N ILE A 184 9.84 9.01 2.18
CA ILE A 184 10.88 8.20 1.56
C ILE A 184 12.24 8.51 2.19
N ALA A 185 12.57 9.79 2.38
CA ALA A 185 13.82 10.21 2.99
C ALA A 185 13.95 9.72 4.44
N ALA A 186 12.86 9.70 5.21
CA ALA A 186 12.82 9.09 6.53
C ALA A 186 13.03 7.56 6.44
N LEU A 187 12.33 6.88 5.51
CA LEU A 187 12.46 5.44 5.30
C LEU A 187 13.87 5.01 4.91
N PHE A 188 14.64 5.81 4.15
CA PHE A 188 16.05 5.51 3.89
C PHE A 188 16.92 5.44 5.17
N ARG A 189 16.51 6.10 6.25
CA ARG A 189 17.22 6.09 7.54
C ARG A 189 16.81 4.93 8.44
N PHE A 190 15.53 4.53 8.39
CA PHE A 190 14.96 3.51 9.29
C PHE A 190 14.88 2.12 8.66
N ALA A 191 14.66 2.03 7.35
CA ALA A 191 14.46 0.77 6.66
C ALA A 191 15.80 0.07 6.36
N PRO A 192 15.84 -1.27 6.44
CA PRO A 192 17.03 -2.03 6.08
C PRO A 192 17.40 -1.84 4.60
N PRO A 193 18.69 -2.02 4.23
CA PRO A 193 19.18 -1.82 2.86
C PRO A 193 18.44 -2.63 1.80
N GLU A 194 17.88 -3.79 2.16
CA GLU A 194 17.09 -4.66 1.28
C GLU A 194 15.87 -3.95 0.66
N ARG A 195 15.33 -2.92 1.33
CA ARG A 195 14.15 -2.16 0.88
C ARG A 195 14.52 -0.91 0.08
N HIS A 196 15.80 -0.53 0.07
CA HIS A 196 16.28 0.68 -0.60
C HIS A 196 16.12 0.66 -2.13
N PRO A 197 16.23 -0.48 -2.84
CA PRO A 197 15.97 -0.52 -4.27
C PRO A 197 14.54 -0.06 -4.62
N PHE A 198 13.54 -0.57 -3.90
CA PHE A 198 12.14 -0.16 -4.08
C PHE A 198 11.95 1.33 -3.80
N LEU A 199 12.49 1.84 -2.68
CA LEU A 199 12.43 3.27 -2.34
C LEU A 199 13.08 4.16 -3.42
N SER A 200 14.17 3.69 -4.03
CA SER A 200 14.88 4.40 -5.08
C SER A 200 14.05 4.46 -6.37
N THR A 201 13.45 3.34 -6.77
CA THR A 201 12.54 3.28 -7.92
C THR A 201 11.31 4.16 -7.72
N LEU A 202 10.72 4.12 -6.52
CA LEU A 202 9.56 4.96 -6.16
C LEU A 202 9.91 6.45 -6.25
N ARG A 203 11.03 6.86 -5.66
CA ARG A 203 11.53 8.24 -5.74
C ARG A 203 11.79 8.70 -7.16
N GLU A 204 12.33 7.82 -8.02
CA GLU A 204 12.59 8.18 -9.41
C GLU A 204 11.30 8.33 -10.22
N ALA A 205 10.31 7.47 -9.98
CA ALA A 205 8.97 7.63 -10.55
C ALA A 205 8.32 8.96 -10.13
N ASP A 206 8.44 9.33 -8.85
CA ASP A 206 7.95 10.61 -8.34
C ASP A 206 8.60 11.81 -9.03
N LYS A 207 9.93 11.79 -9.19
CA LYS A 207 10.66 12.85 -9.91
C LYS A 207 10.20 13.00 -11.35
N ASN A 208 9.97 11.89 -12.05
CA ASN A 208 9.44 11.91 -13.41
C ASN A 208 8.05 12.56 -13.45
N MET A 209 7.17 12.22 -12.51
CA MET A 209 5.85 12.84 -12.42
C MET A 209 5.92 14.35 -12.09
N ILE A 210 6.82 14.75 -11.20
CA ILE A 210 7.09 16.17 -10.89
C ILE A 210 7.54 16.93 -12.15
N GLN A 211 8.45 16.36 -12.94
CA GLN A 211 8.91 16.98 -14.19
C GLN A 211 7.77 17.15 -15.20
N ILE A 212 6.92 16.13 -15.35
CA ILE A 212 5.75 16.20 -16.24
C ILE A 212 4.75 17.26 -15.76
N ALA A 213 4.43 17.29 -14.47
CA ALA A 213 3.51 18.25 -13.87
C ALA A 213 4.02 19.70 -14.05
N ASN A 214 5.32 19.94 -13.81
CA ASN A 214 5.93 21.25 -14.03
C ASN A 214 5.91 21.66 -15.50
N ARG A 215 6.14 20.71 -16.42
CA ARG A 215 6.02 20.98 -17.86
C ARG A 215 4.59 21.40 -18.23
N ILE A 216 3.58 20.68 -17.74
CA ILE A 216 2.17 20.99 -17.93
C ILE A 216 1.80 22.37 -17.37
N LEU A 217 2.35 22.75 -16.22
CA LEU A 217 2.12 24.06 -15.60
C LEU A 217 2.87 25.20 -16.32
N SER A 218 3.99 24.91 -16.98
CA SER A 218 4.82 25.90 -17.68
C SER A 218 4.34 26.21 -19.10
N VAL A 219 3.69 25.24 -19.74
CA VAL A 219 3.07 25.41 -21.05
C VAL A 219 1.69 26.00 -20.82
N ASP A 220 1.36 27.13 -21.43
CA ASP A 220 -0.04 27.52 -21.66
C ASP A 220 -0.64 26.42 -22.54
N ILE A 221 -1.17 25.35 -21.93
CA ILE A 221 -1.83 24.28 -22.67
C ILE A 221 -2.99 24.94 -23.38
N ASP A 222 -2.93 24.87 -24.72
CA ASP A 222 -3.98 25.37 -25.59
C ASP A 222 -5.31 24.84 -25.07
N ARG A 223 -6.26 25.73 -24.76
CA ARG A 223 -7.54 25.38 -24.11
C ARG A 223 -8.36 24.38 -24.92
N ALA A 224 -7.98 24.12 -26.16
CA ALA A 224 -8.55 23.10 -27.05
C ALA A 224 -8.17 21.65 -26.67
N LEU A 225 -7.22 21.43 -25.77
CA LEU A 225 -6.78 20.10 -25.29
C LEU A 225 -7.20 19.80 -23.84
N LEU A 226 -8.02 20.66 -23.24
CA LEU A 226 -8.71 20.48 -21.96
C LEU A 226 -10.19 20.19 -22.18
#